data_AF-A0A1V5PGQ2-F1
#
_entry.id   AF-A0A1V5PGQ2-F1
#
_cell.length_a   1.000
_cell.length_b   1.000
_cell.length_c   1.000
_cell.angle_alpha   90.00
_cell.angle_beta   90.00
_cell.angle_gamma   90.00
#
_symmetry.space_group_name_H-M   'P 1'
#
loop_
_entity.id
_entity.type
_entity.pdbx_description
1 polymer ?
#
loop_
_entity_poly.entity_id
_entity_poly.type
_entity_poly.pdbx_seq_one_letter_code
_entity_poly.pdbx_strand_id
1 'polypeptide(L)'
;MLLNAVMDDSVKTIMAPLIGAVMPRSGIMYVIFFTLCAPLALYRGPLNLWGLGSGLMALMVATGSIPGAAVMGALFSVGMIQGVCDPTNTHNVWIANYLGLDIQKILRKTIVYMWVLALLGLLFAGIKYF
;
A
#
# COMPACT_ATOMS: atom_id res chain seq x y z
N MET A 1 4.26 16.08 -10.43
CA MET A 1 2.99 16.84 -10.39
C MET A 1 2.11 16.44 -9.21
N LEU A 2 1.70 15.17 -9.04
CA LEU A 2 0.93 14.74 -7.86
C LEU A 2 1.74 14.71 -6.55
N LEU A 3 2.99 14.21 -6.59
CA LEU A 3 3.86 14.18 -5.42
C LEU A 3 4.09 15.58 -4.84
N ASN A 4 4.37 16.56 -5.71
CA ASN A 4 4.60 17.94 -5.32
C ASN A 4 3.33 18.58 -4.73
N ALA A 5 2.15 18.21 -5.21
CA ALA A 5 0.89 18.70 -4.66
C ALA A 5 0.61 18.13 -3.26
N VAL A 6 0.90 16.85 -3.02
CA VAL A 6 0.75 16.23 -1.67
C VAL A 6 1.81 16.77 -0.69
N MET A 7 2.98 17.16 -1.22
CA MET A 7 4.08 17.72 -0.44
C MET A 7 3.97 19.24 -0.24
N ASP A 8 2.92 19.89 -0.72
CA ASP A 8 2.65 21.32 -0.45
C ASP A 8 2.26 21.52 1.02
N ASP A 9 2.76 22.59 1.63
CA ASP A 9 2.58 22.82 3.07
C ASP A 9 1.10 23.04 3.46
N SER A 10 0.29 23.57 2.54
CA SER A 10 -1.16 23.73 2.73
C SER A 10 -1.85 22.37 2.88
N VAL A 11 -1.41 21.38 2.09
CA VAL A 11 -1.97 20.02 2.08
C VAL A 11 -1.47 19.22 3.28
N LYS A 12 -0.18 19.34 3.63
CA LYS A 12 0.36 18.69 4.84
C LYS A 12 -0.38 19.11 6.10
N THR A 13 -0.68 20.41 6.24
CA THR A 13 -1.33 20.96 7.44
C THR A 13 -2.72 20.38 7.66
N ILE A 14 -3.45 20.09 6.57
CA ILE A 14 -4.80 19.51 6.62
C ILE A 14 -4.73 17.97 6.76
N MET A 15 -3.79 17.32 6.08
CA MET A 15 -3.69 15.86 6.02
C MET A 15 -3.03 15.24 7.25
N ALA A 16 -2.04 15.90 7.87
CA ALA A 16 -1.33 15.40 9.03
C ALA A 16 -2.24 15.01 10.23
N PRO A 17 -3.20 15.84 10.69
CA PRO A 17 -4.09 15.45 11.79
C PRO A 17 -5.02 14.29 11.42
N LEU A 18 -5.42 14.22 10.14
CA LEU A 18 -6.29 13.17 9.61
C LEU A 18 -5.56 11.81 9.57
N ILE A 19 -4.31 11.81 9.12
CA ILE A 19 -3.46 10.61 9.10
C ILE A 19 -3.12 10.17 10.52
N GLY A 20 -2.80 11.12 11.42
CA GLY A 20 -2.50 10.80 12.82
C GLY A 20 -3.68 10.26 13.62
N ALA A 21 -4.91 10.60 13.24
CA ALA A 21 -6.11 10.02 13.86
C ALA A 21 -6.33 8.55 13.44
N VAL A 22 -5.91 8.17 12.23
CA VAL A 22 -6.15 6.86 11.64
C VAL A 22 -4.97 5.90 11.85
N MET A 23 -3.76 6.42 12.08
CA MET A 23 -2.56 5.57 12.22
C MET A 23 -2.62 4.66 13.46
N PRO A 24 -2.38 3.35 13.29
CA PRO A 24 -2.39 2.40 14.40
C PRO A 24 -1.23 2.63 15.37
N ARG A 25 -1.50 2.48 16.67
CA ARG A 25 -0.52 2.70 17.76
C ARG A 25 0.09 1.42 18.32
N SER A 26 -0.36 0.25 17.88
CA SER A 26 0.12 -1.06 18.33
C SER A 26 0.42 -1.97 17.14
N GLY A 27 1.38 -2.89 17.30
CA GLY A 27 1.77 -3.83 16.24
C GLY A 27 0.60 -4.69 15.74
N ILE A 28 -0.31 -5.11 16.63
CA ILE A 28 -1.51 -5.88 16.24
C ILE A 28 -2.46 -5.02 15.41
N MET A 29 -2.72 -3.77 15.82
CA MET A 29 -3.59 -2.87 15.08
C MET A 29 -2.97 -2.48 13.73
N TYR A 30 -1.64 -2.39 13.65
CA TYR A 30 -0.89 -2.20 12.41
C TYR A 30 -1.15 -3.33 11.42
N VAL A 31 -1.02 -4.60 11.84
CA VAL A 31 -1.24 -5.75 10.96
C VAL A 31 -2.68 -5.76 10.46
N ILE A 32 -3.66 -5.58 11.35
CA ILE A 32 -5.08 -5.60 10.98
C ILE A 32 -5.42 -4.45 10.01
N PHE A 33 -4.99 -3.23 10.34
CA PHE A 33 -5.28 -2.04 9.54
C PHE A 33 -4.74 -2.16 8.12
N PHE A 34 -3.44 -2.44 7.98
CA PHE A 34 -2.81 -2.53 6.65
C PHE A 34 -3.26 -3.76 5.87
N THR A 35 -3.63 -4.86 6.54
CA THR A 35 -4.22 -6.02 5.87
C THR A 35 -5.57 -5.67 5.27
N LEU A 36 -6.48 -5.05 6.04
CA LEU A 36 -7.80 -4.66 5.54
C LEU A 36 -7.71 -3.61 4.44
N CYS A 37 -6.77 -2.67 4.57
CA CYS A 37 -6.55 -1.65 3.56
C CYS A 37 -5.70 -2.13 2.37
N ALA A 38 -5.11 -3.33 2.40
CA ALA A 38 -4.20 -3.80 1.36
C ALA A 38 -4.75 -3.73 -0.09
N PRO A 39 -6.06 -4.01 -0.35
CA PRO A 39 -6.63 -3.85 -1.68
C PRO A 39 -6.57 -2.41 -2.23
N LEU A 40 -6.45 -1.38 -1.37
CA LEU A 40 -6.33 0.01 -1.79
C LEU A 40 -4.99 0.33 -2.47
N ALA A 41 -4.04 -0.61 -2.54
CA ALA A 41 -2.86 -0.43 -3.37
C ALA A 41 -3.10 -0.74 -4.86
N LEU A 42 -4.20 -1.44 -5.19
CA LEU A 42 -4.60 -1.65 -6.58
C LEU A 42 -4.87 -0.31 -7.27
N TYR A 43 -4.68 -0.30 -8.58
CA TYR A 43 -4.78 0.82 -9.50
C TYR A 43 -3.90 2.01 -9.12
N ARG A 44 -2.74 1.74 -8.52
CA ARG A 44 -1.84 2.78 -7.97
C ARG A 44 -2.53 3.67 -6.93
N GLY A 45 -3.39 3.06 -6.11
CA GLY A 45 -4.07 3.76 -5.03
C GLY A 45 -3.14 4.23 -3.90
N PRO A 46 -3.70 4.80 -2.83
CA PRO A 46 -2.96 5.53 -1.80
C PRO A 46 -1.92 4.69 -1.04
N LEU A 47 -2.08 3.37 -0.98
CA LEU A 47 -1.11 2.50 -0.31
C LEU A 47 -0.04 1.91 -1.25
N ASN A 48 -0.02 2.33 -2.52
CA ASN A 48 1.05 1.96 -3.43
C ASN A 48 2.24 2.92 -3.27
N LEU A 49 3.43 2.35 -3.04
CA LEU A 49 4.70 3.08 -2.97
C LEU A 49 4.93 3.95 -4.21
N TRP A 50 4.56 3.46 -5.39
CA TRP A 50 4.78 4.15 -6.66
C TRP A 50 3.67 5.18 -6.93
N GLY A 51 3.90 6.42 -6.50
CA GLY A 51 2.97 7.53 -6.71
C GLY A 51 2.52 8.14 -5.39
N LEU A 52 1.19 8.26 -5.20
CA LEU A 52 0.61 8.97 -4.06
C LEU A 52 1.00 8.35 -2.70
N GLY A 53 1.25 7.03 -2.63
CA GLY A 53 1.64 6.39 -1.38
C GLY A 53 3.03 6.78 -0.87
N SER A 54 3.95 7.22 -1.74
CA SER A 54 5.23 7.81 -1.27
C SER A 54 5.03 9.17 -0.58
N GLY A 55 4.04 9.96 -1.00
CA GLY A 55 3.64 11.19 -0.30
C GLY A 55 2.96 10.90 1.05
N LEU A 56 2.06 9.91 1.09
CA LEU A 56 1.45 9.45 2.34
C LEU A 56 2.47 8.85 3.30
N MET A 57 3.48 8.14 2.81
CA MET A 57 4.59 7.65 3.63
C MET A 57 5.30 8.80 4.35
N ALA A 58 5.64 9.87 3.63
CA ALA A 58 6.31 11.02 4.23
C ALA A 58 5.47 11.64 5.35
N LEU A 59 4.14 11.73 5.16
CA LEU A 59 3.21 12.20 6.18
C LEU A 59 3.08 11.23 7.38
N MET A 60 3.02 9.93 7.12
CA MET A 60 2.98 8.89 8.16
C MET A 60 4.23 8.92 9.05
N VAL A 61 5.41 9.06 8.43
CA VAL A 61 6.68 9.19 9.15
C VAL A 61 6.75 10.51 9.92
N ALA A 62 6.30 11.62 9.32
CA ALA A 62 6.26 12.93 9.98
C ALA A 62 5.32 12.97 11.20
N THR A 63 4.29 12.11 11.22
CA THR A 63 3.36 12.01 12.35
C THR A 63 4.01 11.31 13.57
N GLY A 64 5.06 10.51 13.37
CA GLY A 64 5.82 9.86 14.44
C GLY A 64 5.08 8.75 15.20
N SER A 65 3.85 8.41 14.81
CA SER A 65 3.00 7.40 15.47
C SER A 65 3.47 5.96 15.26
N ILE A 66 4.25 5.69 14.22
CA ILE A 66 4.78 4.36 13.87
C ILE A 66 6.26 4.49 13.49
N PRO A 67 7.13 3.54 13.88
CA PRO A 67 8.52 3.52 13.42
C PRO A 67 8.61 3.54 11.90
N GLY A 68 9.45 4.42 11.33
CA GLY A 68 9.55 4.58 9.86
C GLY A 68 9.87 3.27 9.12
N ALA A 69 10.61 2.36 9.76
CA ALA A 69 10.88 1.03 9.22
C ALA A 69 9.62 0.15 9.10
N ALA A 70 8.67 0.27 10.04
CA ALA A 70 7.39 -0.43 9.97
C ALA A 70 6.48 0.17 8.88
N VAL A 71 6.48 1.49 8.70
CA VAL A 71 5.74 2.15 7.60
C VAL A 71 6.25 1.65 6.24
N MET A 72 7.58 1.60 6.07
CA MET A 72 8.20 1.08 4.86
C MET A 72 7.87 -0.41 4.67
N GLY A 73 7.97 -1.23 5.73
CA GLY A 73 7.58 -2.64 5.69
C GLY A 73 6.12 -2.86 5.27
N ALA A 74 5.20 -1.99 5.70
CA ALA A 74 3.79 -2.05 5.30
C ALA A 74 3.62 -1.76 3.82
N LEU A 75 4.19 -0.65 3.33
CA LEU A 75 4.04 -0.24 1.94
C LEU A 75 4.70 -1.21 0.96
N PHE A 76 5.83 -1.82 1.34
CA PHE A 76 6.44 -2.87 0.51
C PHE A 76 5.57 -4.13 0.49
N SER A 77 5.07 -4.58 1.64
CA SER A 77 4.22 -5.78 1.72
C SER A 77 2.93 -5.61 0.93
N VAL A 78 2.26 -4.47 1.09
CA VAL A 78 1.02 -4.12 0.39
C VAL A 78 1.29 -3.80 -1.09
N GLY A 79 2.41 -3.15 -1.41
CA GLY A 79 2.82 -2.82 -2.77
C GLY A 79 3.04 -4.05 -3.66
N MET A 80 3.39 -5.21 -3.10
CA MET A 80 3.48 -6.45 -3.87
C MET A 80 2.14 -6.88 -4.48
N ILE A 81 1.01 -6.57 -3.82
CA ILE A 81 -0.33 -6.84 -4.38
C ILE A 81 -0.51 -6.06 -5.68
N GLN A 82 -0.11 -4.79 -5.71
CA GLN A 82 -0.13 -4.01 -6.95
C GLN A 82 0.87 -4.53 -7.98
N GLY A 83 2.06 -4.95 -7.54
CA GLY A 83 3.08 -5.47 -8.45
C GLY A 83 2.63 -6.70 -9.25
N VAL A 84 1.84 -7.58 -8.64
CA VAL A 84 1.45 -8.87 -9.25
C VAL A 84 0.03 -8.87 -9.78
N CYS A 85 -0.93 -8.31 -9.03
CA CYS A 85 -2.35 -8.47 -9.35
C CYS A 85 -2.90 -7.37 -10.24
N ASP A 86 -2.20 -6.25 -10.36
CA ASP A 86 -2.79 -5.05 -10.92
C ASP A 86 -3.00 -5.15 -12.44
N PRO A 87 -4.22 -4.84 -12.93
CA PRO A 87 -4.54 -4.93 -14.34
C PRO A 87 -3.88 -3.82 -15.18
N THR A 88 -3.37 -2.75 -14.56
CA THR A 88 -2.66 -1.67 -15.27
C THR A 88 -1.20 -2.02 -15.56
N ASN A 89 -0.69 -3.13 -15.01
CA ASN A 89 0.67 -3.56 -15.28
C ASN A 89 0.83 -4.18 -16.67
N THR A 90 1.79 -3.67 -17.43
CA THR A 90 2.02 -4.06 -18.83
C THR A 90 2.24 -5.57 -19.01
N HIS A 91 2.92 -6.22 -18.07
CA HIS A 91 3.13 -7.68 -18.13
C HIS A 91 1.81 -8.46 -18.03
N ASN A 92 0.86 -8.03 -17.19
CA ASN A 92 -0.45 -8.66 -17.07
C ASN A 92 -1.29 -8.46 -18.33
N VAL A 93 -1.17 -7.30 -18.97
CA VAL A 93 -1.81 -7.03 -20.27
C VAL A 93 -1.27 -7.95 -21.36
N TRP A 94 0.05 -8.15 -21.41
CA TRP A 94 0.68 -9.06 -22.38
C TRP A 94 0.25 -10.51 -22.20
N ILE A 95 0.23 -11.00 -20.96
CA ILE A 95 -0.21 -12.36 -20.64
C ILE A 95 -1.69 -12.55 -20.98
N ALA A 96 -2.53 -11.57 -20.65
CA ALA A 96 -3.96 -11.61 -20.97
C ALA A 96 -4.21 -11.64 -22.49
N ASN A 97 -3.49 -10.81 -23.25
CA ASN A 97 -3.58 -10.78 -24.72
C ASN A 97 -3.08 -12.09 -25.34
N TYR A 98 -1.97 -12.65 -24.85
CA TYR A 98 -1.45 -13.93 -25.32
C TYR A 98 -2.43 -15.09 -25.09
N LEU A 99 -3.12 -15.10 -23.95
CA LEU A 99 -4.08 -16.13 -23.58
C LEU A 99 -5.50 -15.87 -24.13
N GLY A 100 -5.75 -14.72 -24.76
CA GLY A 100 -7.10 -14.31 -25.19
C GLY A 100 -8.09 -14.16 -24.03
N LEU A 101 -7.60 -13.78 -22.84
CA LEU A 101 -8.39 -13.65 -21.62
C LEU A 101 -8.57 -12.18 -21.23
N ASP A 102 -9.65 -11.91 -20.49
CA ASP A 102 -9.82 -10.61 -19.82
C ASP A 102 -8.81 -10.47 -18.66
N ILE A 103 -8.14 -9.33 -18.58
CA ILE A 103 -7.15 -8.99 -17.56
C ILE A 103 -7.76 -9.07 -16.16
N GLN A 104 -9.05 -8.75 -16.01
CA GLN A 104 -9.75 -8.85 -14.72
C GLN A 104 -9.78 -10.29 -14.17
N LYS A 105 -9.69 -11.30 -15.04
CA LYS A 105 -9.58 -12.71 -14.61
C LYS A 105 -8.24 -12.97 -13.91
N ILE A 106 -7.15 -12.34 -14.35
CA ILE A 106 -5.83 -12.46 -13.72
C ILE A 106 -5.86 -11.84 -12.32
N LEU A 107 -6.40 -10.61 -12.21
CA LEU A 107 -6.59 -9.93 -10.93
C LEU A 107 -7.36 -10.82 -9.94
N ARG A 108 -8.55 -11.29 -10.32
CA ARG A 108 -9.42 -12.09 -9.44
C ARG A 108 -8.78 -13.41 -9.01
N LYS A 109 -7.97 -14.04 -9.87
CA LYS A 109 -7.28 -15.28 -9.54
C LYS A 109 -6.08 -15.07 -8.62
N THR A 110 -5.41 -13.94 -8.68
CA THR A 110 -4.16 -13.70 -7.95
C THR A 110 -4.35 -12.93 -6.65
N ILE A 111 -5.41 -12.12 -6.54
CA ILE A 111 -5.63 -11.20 -5.42
C ILE A 111 -5.64 -11.89 -4.06
N VAL A 112 -6.28 -13.06 -3.94
CA VAL A 112 -6.37 -13.78 -2.66
C VAL A 112 -4.98 -14.26 -2.21
N TYR A 113 -4.19 -14.83 -3.13
CA TYR A 113 -2.85 -15.30 -2.82
C TYR A 113 -1.92 -14.17 -2.39
N MET A 114 -1.94 -13.06 -3.13
CA MET A 114 -1.11 -11.90 -2.82
C MET A 114 -1.56 -11.20 -1.53
N TRP A 115 -2.85 -11.26 -1.21
CA TRP A 115 -3.36 -10.72 0.04
C TRP A 115 -2.87 -11.51 1.26
N VAL A 116 -2.83 -12.85 1.17
CA VAL A 116 -2.23 -13.70 2.22
C VAL A 116 -0.73 -13.42 2.35
N LEU A 117 0.00 -13.27 1.25
CA LEU A 117 1.43 -12.93 1.28
C LEU A 117 1.68 -11.55 1.90
N ALA A 118 0.84 -10.56 1.60
CA ALA A 118 0.91 -9.24 2.22
C ALA A 118 0.67 -9.32 3.72
N LEU A 119 -0.29 -10.14 4.19
CA LEU A 119 -0.51 -10.39 5.61
C LEU A 119 0.72 -10.99 6.29
N LEU A 120 1.39 -11.96 5.65
CA LEU A 120 2.62 -12.56 6.20
C LEU A 120 3.76 -11.53 6.28
N GLY A 121 3.91 -10.67 5.27
CA GLY A 121 4.87 -9.57 5.27
C GLY A 121 4.60 -8.55 6.38
N LEU A 122 3.32 -8.20 6.58
CA LEU A 122 2.87 -7.32 7.66
C LEU A 122 3.10 -7.92 9.04
N LEU A 123 2.87 -9.23 9.22
CA LEU A 123 3.18 -9.92 10.48
C LEU A 123 4.67 -9.85 10.79
N PHE A 124 5.53 -10.12 9.80
CA PHE A 124 6.97 -10.04 9.99
C PHE A 124 7.43 -8.63 10.33
N ALA A 125 6.90 -7.61 9.64
CA ALA A 125 7.19 -6.21 9.94
C ALA A 125 6.66 -5.80 11.33
N GLY A 126 5.47 -6.26 11.70
CA GLY A 126 4.85 -6.00 13.00
C GLY A 126 5.64 -6.61 14.17
N ILE A 127 6.20 -7.82 14.01
CA ILE A 127 7.01 -8.47 15.06
C ILE A 127 8.40 -7.81 15.18
N LYS A 128 8.97 -7.35 14.07
CA LYS A 128 10.35 -6.84 14.04
C LYS A 128 10.48 -5.39 14.47
N TYR A 129 9.46 -4.57 14.20
CA TYR A 129 9.56 -3.11 14.32
C TYR A 129 8.63 -2.49 15.35
N PHE A 130 7.74 -3.27 15.98
CA PHE A 130 6.96 -2.88 17.16
C PHE A 130 7.33 -3.76 18.35
#